data_AF-A0A552HLF5-F1
#
_entry.id   AF-A0A552HLF5-F1
#
_cell.length_a   1.000
_cell.length_b   1.000
_cell.length_c   1.000
_cell.angle_alpha   90.00
_cell.angle_beta   90.00
_cell.angle_gamma   90.00
#
_symmetry.space_group_name_H-M   'P 1'
#
loop_
_entity.id
_entity.type
_entity.pdbx_description
1 polymer ?
#
loop_
_entity_poly.entity_id
_entity_poly.type
_entity_poly.pdbx_seq_one_letter_code
_entity_poly.pdbx_strand_id
1 'polypeptide(L)'
;MVALQLYFLGFIALVLTFSLGYLSLRTITNLSVKECLAFAGGWGCALHGAIAFLGFTVGLSTRFFFLSVTCGLFILFLSLLFWQKYSVYLSDSPTKNQAIIEIILLKINGITKILFPTDYFNLNASRWFVLLIYWLTLASVQLCIPIYSGSDWYGDWWLHYDVAQFYLGEKAGDTIYFGIYTVTSRTPLFNLFISYYLGLFGNGFSVYQLAALLPGIFLLTTIPLFLRSRKVILALILLALNPYMNHMIIFPWPKILTSIYIIAGIYFYLKIRKEVASTWLNHSRLYCGISLGLAMLGHPSALIYVVAIAVDNLWLNRGHFLNIIRQLTIPLSSAFAVLLPWLLWGINRYGITEFFHNSAITTGKASIAVRIVDTVKNALYTLEPHRLLNEFLNIDPERTRIGAWNSWLLLYYDVLPGTLTLTMAGLLMVTAIKRYFNKIPLQSILPHSFFVIIVMVGFWGGCILQPGPNPGGIVGESMTPIFFFLVLVVTEYLSVLPINVKRSLLLLSCGEFLLSFGLHMSFMAMDSPIVWDSNLNLKFNNDLFFARDLTETAWPIFVGAISFLILFAIGCKNPVNEK
;
A
#
# COMPACT_ATOMS: atom_id res chain seq x y z
N MET A 1 19.23 13.09 20.13
CA MET A 1 18.49 14.24 19.57
C MET A 1 18.02 13.98 18.14
N VAL A 2 18.89 13.52 17.23
CA VAL A 2 18.57 13.26 15.80
C VAL A 2 17.43 12.27 15.59
N ALA A 3 17.41 11.15 16.33
CA ALA A 3 16.31 10.17 16.27
C ALA A 3 14.93 10.80 16.54
N LEU A 4 14.83 11.73 17.50
CA LEU A 4 13.58 12.42 17.82
C LEU A 4 13.15 13.37 16.69
N GLN A 5 14.11 14.04 16.04
CA GLN A 5 13.83 14.88 14.87
C GLN A 5 13.29 14.05 13.71
N LEU A 6 13.86 12.86 13.48
CA LEU A 6 13.41 11.92 12.46
C LEU A 6 11.99 11.40 12.74
N TYR A 7 11.69 11.01 13.99
CA TYR A 7 10.30 10.69 14.38
C TYR A 7 9.36 11.86 14.12
N PHE A 8 9.73 13.07 14.53
CA PHE A 8 8.89 14.25 14.35
C PHE A 8 8.64 14.58 12.87
N LEU A 9 9.66 14.46 12.03
CA LEU A 9 9.55 14.61 10.59
C LEU A 9 8.57 13.60 10.00
N GLY A 10 8.74 12.31 10.31
CA GLY A 10 7.84 11.26 9.84
C GLY A 10 6.39 11.47 10.31
N PHE A 11 6.21 11.96 11.54
CA PHE A 11 4.89 12.28 12.08
C PHE A 11 4.24 13.47 11.36
N ILE A 12 4.99 14.55 11.10
CA ILE A 12 4.51 15.68 10.29
C ILE A 12 4.10 15.18 8.90
N ALA A 13 4.93 14.36 8.26
CA ALA A 13 4.64 13.81 6.94
C ALA A 13 3.32 12.99 6.94
N LEU A 14 3.13 12.17 7.97
CA LEU A 14 1.89 11.41 8.17
C LEU A 14 0.66 12.32 8.28
N VAL A 15 0.71 13.30 9.18
CA VAL A 15 -0.40 14.24 9.43
C VAL A 15 -0.66 15.10 8.19
N LEU A 16 0.38 15.65 7.57
CA LEU A 16 0.27 16.51 6.39
C LEU A 16 -0.41 15.79 5.24
N THR A 17 0.07 14.58 4.89
CA THR A 17 -0.51 13.77 3.81
C THR A 17 -1.97 13.45 4.10
N PHE A 18 -2.25 12.97 5.30
CA PHE A 18 -3.59 12.53 5.67
C PHE A 18 -4.58 13.70 5.71
N SER A 19 -4.22 14.81 6.34
CA SER A 19 -5.09 15.99 6.47
C SER A 19 -5.36 16.66 5.13
N LEU A 20 -4.33 16.83 4.28
CA LEU A 20 -4.52 17.41 2.95
C LEU A 20 -5.45 16.53 2.11
N GLY A 21 -5.20 15.21 2.13
CA GLY A 21 -6.00 14.25 1.39
C GLY A 21 -7.46 14.21 1.87
N TYR A 22 -7.67 14.18 3.18
CA TYR A 22 -9.02 14.21 3.78
C TYR A 22 -9.78 15.50 3.42
N LEU A 23 -9.15 16.66 3.60
CA LEU A 23 -9.76 17.95 3.26
C LEU A 23 -10.14 18.01 1.79
N SER A 24 -9.20 17.67 0.90
CA SER A 24 -9.45 17.65 -0.54
C SER A 24 -10.65 16.77 -0.90
N LEU A 25 -10.68 15.52 -0.41
CA LEU A 25 -11.81 14.61 -0.66
C LEU A 25 -13.12 15.18 -0.13
N ARG A 26 -13.14 15.74 1.08
CA ARG A 26 -14.34 16.36 1.66
C ARG A 26 -14.82 17.56 0.84
N THR A 27 -13.90 18.31 0.23
CA THR A 27 -14.23 19.50 -0.56
C THR A 27 -14.79 19.14 -1.93
N ILE A 28 -14.14 18.20 -2.63
CA ILE A 28 -14.37 17.99 -4.07
C ILE A 28 -15.22 16.74 -4.39
N THR A 29 -15.56 15.93 -3.38
CA THR A 29 -16.30 14.68 -3.57
C THR A 29 -17.54 14.61 -2.70
N ASN A 30 -18.50 13.79 -3.14
CA ASN A 30 -19.68 13.41 -2.36
C ASN A 30 -19.46 12.13 -1.53
N LEU A 31 -18.21 11.78 -1.23
CA LEU A 31 -17.89 10.60 -0.44
C LEU A 31 -18.35 10.78 1.01
N SER A 32 -18.79 9.68 1.63
CA SER A 32 -19.08 9.67 3.06
C SER A 32 -17.82 9.97 3.88
N VAL A 33 -17.99 10.42 5.13
CA VAL A 33 -16.86 10.66 6.05
C VAL A 33 -15.99 9.41 6.20
N LYS A 34 -16.62 8.23 6.27
CA LYS A 34 -15.94 6.94 6.34
C LYS A 34 -15.04 6.69 5.13
N GLU A 35 -15.54 6.96 3.92
CA GLU A 35 -14.76 6.81 2.69
C GLU A 35 -13.64 7.84 2.59
N CYS A 36 -13.92 9.10 2.97
CA CYS A 36 -12.91 10.15 2.98
C CYS A 36 -11.75 9.79 3.91
N LEU A 37 -12.03 9.30 5.13
CA LEU A 37 -10.98 8.88 6.06
C LEU A 37 -10.24 7.64 5.58
N ALA A 38 -10.92 6.71 4.92
CA ALA A 38 -10.31 5.50 4.41
C ALA A 38 -9.32 5.78 3.27
N PHE A 39 -9.64 6.74 2.40
CA PHE A 39 -8.83 7.09 1.23
C PHE A 39 -7.96 8.35 1.39
N ALA A 40 -8.09 9.08 2.50
CA ALA A 40 -7.37 10.33 2.76
C ALA A 40 -5.87 10.21 2.53
N GLY A 41 -5.23 9.20 3.13
CA GLY A 41 -3.79 8.99 2.98
C GLY A 41 -3.36 8.74 1.54
N GLY A 42 -4.05 7.83 0.84
CA GLY A 42 -3.79 7.57 -0.59
C GLY A 42 -4.01 8.80 -1.46
N TRP A 43 -5.11 9.53 -1.27
CA TRP A 43 -5.38 10.76 -1.99
C TRP A 43 -4.32 11.84 -1.72
N GLY A 44 -3.85 11.96 -0.48
CA GLY A 44 -2.73 12.83 -0.13
C GLY A 44 -1.44 12.45 -0.84
N CYS A 45 -1.11 11.15 -0.94
CA CYS A 45 0.05 10.69 -1.71
C CYS A 45 -0.05 11.10 -3.18
N ALA A 46 -1.24 10.96 -3.79
CA ALA A 46 -1.49 11.39 -5.17
C ALA A 46 -1.33 12.90 -5.35
N LEU A 47 -1.86 13.70 -4.43
CA LEU A 47 -1.72 15.16 -4.47
C LEU A 47 -0.27 15.60 -4.35
N HIS A 48 0.48 15.05 -3.39
CA HIS A 48 1.91 15.36 -3.25
C HIS A 48 2.71 14.94 -4.49
N GLY A 49 2.41 13.77 -5.07
CA GLY A 49 3.01 13.34 -6.33
C GLY A 49 2.69 14.28 -7.49
N ALA A 50 1.45 14.78 -7.58
CA ALA A 50 1.06 15.76 -8.59
C ALA A 50 1.78 17.10 -8.42
N ILE A 51 1.93 17.58 -7.17
CA ILE A 51 2.70 18.80 -6.86
C ILE A 51 4.17 18.62 -7.27
N ALA A 52 4.78 17.48 -6.93
CA ALA A 52 6.15 17.17 -7.34
C ALA A 52 6.30 17.13 -8.86
N PHE A 53 5.37 16.51 -9.58
CA PHE A 53 5.44 16.44 -11.04
C PHE A 53 5.30 17.81 -11.69
N LEU A 54 4.37 18.64 -11.19
CA LEU A 54 4.23 20.02 -11.64
C LEU A 54 5.52 20.80 -11.40
N GLY A 55 6.06 20.78 -10.17
CA GLY A 55 7.32 21.42 -9.82
C GLY A 55 8.46 20.99 -10.72
N PHE A 56 8.60 19.68 -10.95
CA PHE A 56 9.58 19.12 -11.88
C PHE A 56 9.43 19.65 -13.30
N THR A 57 8.22 19.62 -13.86
CA THR A 57 7.98 20.04 -15.26
C THR A 57 8.23 21.53 -15.51
N VAL A 58 8.10 22.37 -14.48
CA VAL A 58 8.34 23.82 -14.57
C VAL A 58 9.70 24.25 -13.99
N GLY A 59 10.52 23.31 -13.54
CA GLY A 59 11.84 23.60 -12.95
C GLY A 59 11.79 24.27 -11.57
N LEU A 60 10.73 24.05 -10.79
CA LEU A 60 10.52 24.64 -9.45
C LEU A 60 10.46 23.57 -8.35
N SER A 61 11.50 22.76 -8.20
CA SER A 61 11.57 21.69 -7.18
C SER A 61 12.16 22.16 -5.84
N THR A 62 11.87 23.40 -5.43
CA THR A 62 12.42 23.97 -4.19
C THR A 62 11.52 23.73 -2.98
N ARG A 63 12.12 23.73 -1.78
CA ARG A 63 11.38 23.65 -0.51
C ARG A 63 10.29 24.72 -0.40
N PHE A 64 10.59 25.94 -0.86
CA PHE A 64 9.63 27.05 -0.84
C PHE A 64 8.41 26.73 -1.72
N PHE A 65 8.62 26.24 -2.94
CA PHE A 65 7.53 25.83 -3.83
C PHE A 65 6.62 24.80 -3.17
N PHE A 66 7.18 23.71 -2.64
CA PHE A 66 6.38 22.65 -1.99
C PHE A 66 5.58 23.16 -0.79
N LEU A 67 6.17 24.00 0.05
CA LEU A 67 5.47 24.63 1.17
C LEU A 67 4.35 25.56 0.70
N SER A 68 4.63 26.47 -0.23
CA SER A 68 3.67 27.46 -0.71
C SER A 68 2.46 26.82 -1.38
N VAL A 69 2.68 25.84 -2.27
CA VAL A 69 1.58 25.13 -2.94
C VAL A 69 0.73 24.36 -1.93
N THR A 70 1.37 23.67 -0.99
CA THR A 70 0.65 22.88 0.02
C THR A 70 -0.18 23.77 0.94
N CYS A 71 0.41 24.84 1.48
CA CYS A 71 -0.32 25.83 2.28
C CYS A 71 -1.47 26.46 1.49
N GLY A 72 -1.23 26.82 0.23
CA GLY A 72 -2.26 27.35 -0.66
C GLY A 72 -3.44 26.39 -0.85
N LEU A 73 -3.16 25.10 -1.06
CA LEU A 73 -4.20 24.07 -1.18
C LEU A 73 -4.97 23.86 0.13
N PHE A 74 -4.30 23.85 1.29
CA PHE A 74 -4.98 23.79 2.58
C PHE A 74 -5.95 24.97 2.76
N ILE A 75 -5.48 26.19 2.51
CA ILE A 75 -6.30 27.41 2.61
C ILE A 75 -7.48 27.35 1.63
N LEU A 76 -7.24 26.91 0.39
CA LEU A 76 -8.27 26.78 -0.63
C LEU A 76 -9.33 25.75 -0.23
N PHE A 77 -8.94 24.53 0.16
CA PHE A 77 -9.89 23.48 0.53
C PHE A 77 -10.69 23.83 1.78
N LEU A 78 -10.06 24.45 2.79
CA LEU A 78 -10.75 24.97 3.95
C LEU A 78 -11.77 26.04 3.55
N SER A 79 -11.35 27.02 2.75
CA SER A 79 -12.23 28.10 2.27
C SER A 79 -13.45 27.57 1.51
N LEU A 80 -13.25 26.58 0.63
CA LEU A 80 -14.32 25.95 -0.14
C LEU A 80 -15.27 25.13 0.75
N LEU A 81 -14.75 24.38 1.74
CA LEU A 81 -15.60 23.65 2.69
C LEU A 81 -16.44 24.57 3.56
N PHE A 82 -15.85 25.69 3.98
CA PHE A 82 -16.57 26.74 4.67
C PHE A 82 -17.67 27.32 3.80
N TRP A 83 -17.37 27.62 2.54
CA TRP A 83 -18.34 28.14 1.59
C TRP A 83 -19.51 27.18 1.36
N GLN A 84 -19.24 25.87 1.17
CA GLN A 84 -20.28 24.86 0.96
C GLN A 84 -21.24 24.75 2.15
N LYS A 85 -20.72 24.77 3.39
CA LYS A 85 -21.59 24.78 4.58
C LYS A 85 -22.35 26.09 4.73
N TYR A 86 -21.69 27.20 4.40
CA TYR A 86 -22.28 28.53 4.46
C TYR A 86 -23.45 28.70 3.49
N SER A 87 -23.31 28.23 2.24
CA SER A 87 -24.38 28.33 1.24
C SER A 87 -25.64 27.57 1.64
N VAL A 88 -25.50 26.42 2.32
CA VAL A 88 -26.62 25.64 2.86
C VAL A 88 -27.26 26.35 4.06
N TYR A 89 -26.46 26.96 4.94
CA TYR A 89 -27.02 27.67 6.09
C TYR A 89 -27.76 28.95 5.69
N LEU A 90 -27.26 29.68 4.68
CA LEU A 90 -27.93 30.86 4.14
C LEU A 90 -29.24 30.55 3.41
N SER A 91 -29.40 29.36 2.83
CA SER A 91 -30.68 28.96 2.23
C SER A 91 -31.76 28.66 3.28
N ASP A 92 -31.36 28.33 4.51
CA ASP A 92 -32.26 27.82 5.55
C ASP A 92 -32.55 28.83 6.68
N SER A 93 -31.83 29.96 6.75
CA SER A 93 -31.94 30.89 7.88
C SER A 93 -32.85 32.11 7.60
N PRO A 94 -33.87 32.38 8.44
CA PRO A 94 -34.89 33.41 8.18
C PRO A 94 -34.46 34.86 8.49
N THR A 95 -33.32 35.14 9.15
CA THR A 95 -32.86 36.53 9.38
C THR A 95 -31.34 36.73 9.27
N LYS A 96 -30.93 37.76 8.51
CA LYS A 96 -29.51 38.08 8.21
C LYS A 96 -28.63 38.37 9.43
N ASN A 97 -29.20 38.85 10.55
CA ASN A 97 -28.42 39.34 11.69
C ASN A 97 -28.10 38.25 12.73
N GLN A 98 -28.97 37.25 12.93
CA GLN A 98 -28.64 36.07 13.75
C GLN A 98 -27.59 35.18 13.07
N ALA A 99 -27.61 35.12 11.73
CA ALA A 99 -26.61 34.42 10.96
C ALA A 99 -25.19 34.94 11.25
N ILE A 100 -24.96 36.26 11.38
CA ILE A 100 -23.61 36.84 11.57
C ILE A 100 -22.96 36.43 12.91
N ILE A 101 -23.73 36.37 14.00
CA ILE A 101 -23.22 35.98 15.32
C ILE A 101 -23.00 34.47 15.38
N GLU A 102 -23.91 33.66 14.84
CA GLU A 102 -23.70 32.21 14.71
C GLU A 102 -22.53 31.89 13.77
N ILE A 103 -22.27 32.70 12.73
CA ILE A 103 -21.12 32.57 11.81
C ILE A 103 -19.78 32.71 12.53
N ILE A 104 -19.66 33.64 13.49
CA ILE A 104 -18.41 33.82 14.26
C ILE A 104 -18.20 32.63 15.21
N LEU A 105 -19.27 32.13 15.85
CA LEU A 105 -19.22 30.96 16.73
C LEU A 105 -19.02 29.63 15.97
N LEU A 106 -19.57 29.50 14.75
CA LEU A 106 -19.33 28.40 13.82
C LEU A 106 -17.91 28.42 13.22
N LYS A 107 -17.26 29.58 13.11
CA LYS A 107 -15.89 29.66 12.56
C LYS A 107 -14.86 28.93 13.42
N ILE A 108 -15.00 28.88 14.74
CA ILE A 108 -14.03 28.21 15.63
C ILE A 108 -14.43 26.75 15.89
N ASN A 109 -15.69 26.50 16.25
CA ASN A 109 -16.18 25.13 16.50
C ASN A 109 -16.44 24.33 15.22
N GLY A 110 -16.63 24.99 14.08
CA GLY A 110 -16.84 24.36 12.78
C GLY A 110 -15.54 23.86 12.17
N ILE A 111 -14.41 24.56 12.33
CA ILE A 111 -13.09 24.08 11.88
C ILE A 111 -12.74 22.77 12.57
N THR A 112 -12.89 22.73 13.89
CA THR A 112 -12.59 21.54 14.68
C THR A 112 -13.52 20.40 14.31
N LYS A 113 -14.83 20.63 14.11
CA LYS A 113 -15.77 19.60 13.64
C LYS A 113 -15.57 19.16 12.18
N ILE A 114 -15.05 20.03 11.31
CA ILE A 114 -14.76 19.71 9.89
C ILE A 114 -13.49 18.87 9.81
N LEU A 115 -12.42 19.30 10.48
CA LEU A 115 -11.13 18.60 10.55
C LEU A 115 -11.24 17.30 11.36
N PHE A 116 -12.03 17.32 12.43
CA PHE A 116 -12.24 16.21 13.35
C PHE A 116 -13.74 16.03 13.59
N PRO A 117 -14.45 15.27 12.73
CA PRO A 117 -15.84 14.90 13.00
C PRO A 117 -15.88 14.14 14.33
N THR A 118 -16.25 14.82 15.41
CA THR A 118 -16.09 14.35 16.79
C THR A 118 -16.77 13.01 17.03
N ASP A 119 -17.93 12.80 16.40
CA ASP A 119 -18.71 11.58 16.54
C ASP A 119 -18.01 10.38 15.88
N TYR A 120 -17.35 10.60 14.74
CA TYR A 120 -16.62 9.54 14.04
C TYR A 120 -15.24 9.30 14.65
N PHE A 121 -14.56 10.33 15.15
CA PHE A 121 -13.27 10.17 15.84
C PHE A 121 -13.44 9.49 17.19
N ASN A 122 -14.45 9.85 17.98
CA ASN A 122 -14.70 9.21 19.28
C ASN A 122 -15.07 7.72 19.13
N LEU A 123 -15.85 7.36 18.11
CA LEU A 123 -16.18 5.95 17.81
C LEU A 123 -14.97 5.14 17.28
N ASN A 124 -13.89 5.80 16.86
CA ASN A 124 -12.75 5.17 16.19
C ASN A 124 -11.39 5.51 16.80
N ALA A 125 -11.34 6.15 17.96
CA ALA A 125 -10.10 6.56 18.62
C ALA A 125 -9.13 5.38 18.82
N SER A 126 -9.67 4.20 19.15
CA SER A 126 -8.89 2.96 19.27
C SER A 126 -8.21 2.53 17.97
N ARG A 127 -8.82 2.78 16.80
CA ARG A 127 -8.22 2.45 15.50
C ARG A 127 -7.07 3.37 15.18
N TRP A 128 -7.27 4.68 15.37
CA TRP A 128 -6.22 5.67 15.17
C TRP A 128 -5.05 5.45 16.12
N PHE A 129 -5.34 5.09 17.37
CA PHE A 129 -4.33 4.71 18.34
C PHE A 129 -3.52 3.49 17.88
N VAL A 130 -4.17 2.42 17.42
CA VAL A 130 -3.48 1.23 16.88
C VAL A 130 -2.62 1.57 15.66
N LEU A 131 -3.15 2.38 14.73
CA LEU A 131 -2.40 2.82 13.55
C LEU A 131 -1.19 3.69 13.91
N LEU A 132 -1.34 4.58 14.91
CA LEU A 132 -0.25 5.42 15.39
C LEU A 132 0.83 4.61 16.09
N ILE A 133 0.45 3.66 16.94
CA ILE A 133 1.41 2.72 17.55
C ILE A 133 2.13 1.93 16.47
N TYR A 134 1.41 1.43 15.47
CA TYR A 134 2.03 0.66 14.41
C TYR A 134 2.98 1.50 13.54
N TRP A 135 2.59 2.73 13.22
CA TRP A 135 3.50 3.67 12.57
C TRP A 135 4.76 3.92 13.40
N LEU A 136 4.60 4.13 14.72
CA LEU A 136 5.74 4.31 15.63
C LEU A 136 6.65 3.08 15.61
N THR A 137 6.08 1.87 15.64
CA THR A 137 6.82 0.62 15.51
C THR A 137 7.64 0.57 14.23
N LEU A 138 7.02 0.87 13.08
CA LEU A 138 7.69 0.83 11.78
C LEU A 138 8.80 1.88 11.68
N ALA A 139 8.56 3.09 12.19
CA ALA A 139 9.58 4.14 12.26
C ALA A 139 10.75 3.73 13.16
N SER A 140 10.47 3.11 14.31
CA SER A 140 11.49 2.54 15.19
C SER A 140 12.35 1.49 14.49
N VAL A 141 11.71 0.64 13.69
CA VAL A 141 12.43 -0.37 12.90
C VAL A 141 13.32 0.28 11.86
N GLN A 142 12.83 1.26 11.08
CA GLN A 142 13.66 1.99 10.11
C GLN A 142 14.89 2.65 10.72
N LEU A 143 14.76 3.21 11.93
CA LEU A 143 15.87 3.81 12.66
C LEU A 143 16.91 2.80 13.16
N CYS A 144 16.60 1.50 13.07
CA CYS A 144 17.47 0.39 13.45
C CYS A 144 18.07 -0.35 12.25
N ILE A 145 17.56 -0.15 11.03
CA ILE A 145 18.01 -0.87 9.83
C ILE A 145 19.29 -0.25 9.27
N PRO A 146 20.43 -0.97 9.27
CA PRO A 146 21.67 -0.44 8.69
C PRO A 146 21.73 -0.65 7.17
N ILE A 147 21.06 -1.69 6.65
CA ILE A 147 20.96 -2.01 5.22
C ILE A 147 19.68 -2.81 4.94
N TYR A 148 19.09 -2.62 3.76
CA TYR A 148 18.02 -3.50 3.26
C TYR A 148 18.64 -4.77 2.67
N SER A 149 18.35 -5.93 3.25
CA SER A 149 18.90 -7.23 2.82
C SER A 149 17.95 -8.40 3.09
N GLY A 150 18.28 -9.56 2.49
CA GLY A 150 17.58 -10.82 2.67
C GLY A 150 16.46 -11.06 1.66
N SER A 151 16.10 -12.33 1.45
CA SER A 151 15.07 -12.79 0.51
C SER A 151 15.29 -12.34 -0.95
N ASP A 152 16.55 -12.29 -1.38
CA ASP A 152 16.98 -11.94 -2.75
C ASP A 152 16.53 -10.54 -3.22
N TRP A 153 16.23 -9.64 -2.29
CA TRP A 153 15.79 -8.28 -2.60
C TRP A 153 16.97 -7.34 -2.83
N TYR A 154 17.41 -7.25 -4.08
CA TYR A 154 18.52 -6.39 -4.49
C TYR A 154 18.09 -5.05 -5.10
N GLY A 155 18.59 -3.94 -4.56
CA GLY A 155 18.76 -2.66 -5.25
C GLY A 155 17.51 -1.86 -5.68
N ASP A 156 16.31 -2.44 -5.68
CA ASP A 156 15.09 -1.75 -6.13
C ASP A 156 14.79 -0.50 -5.27
N TRP A 157 15.04 -0.58 -3.96
CA TRP A 157 14.94 0.53 -3.01
C TRP A 157 15.89 1.70 -3.36
N TRP A 158 17.09 1.41 -3.86
CA TRP A 158 18.06 2.45 -4.25
C TRP A 158 17.63 3.09 -5.57
N LEU A 159 17.25 2.28 -6.55
CA LEU A 159 16.74 2.77 -7.84
C LEU A 159 15.57 3.74 -7.61
N HIS A 160 14.61 3.37 -6.76
CA HIS A 160 13.47 4.23 -6.45
C HIS A 160 13.85 5.53 -5.75
N TYR A 161 14.85 5.52 -4.87
CA TYR A 161 15.42 6.74 -4.29
C TYR A 161 16.06 7.63 -5.37
N ASP A 162 16.92 7.08 -6.21
CA ASP A 162 17.63 7.83 -7.25
C ASP A 162 16.65 8.41 -8.29
N VAL A 163 15.62 7.66 -8.68
CA VAL A 163 14.54 8.16 -9.54
C VAL A 163 13.70 9.26 -8.86
N ALA A 164 13.52 9.23 -7.54
CA ALA A 164 12.88 10.34 -6.83
C ALA A 164 13.75 11.62 -6.87
N GLN A 165 15.07 11.47 -6.83
CA GLN A 165 16.02 12.58 -7.02
C GLN A 165 16.03 13.12 -8.45
N PHE A 166 15.82 12.26 -9.45
CA PHE A 166 15.58 12.70 -10.83
C PHE A 166 14.41 13.69 -10.92
N TYR A 167 13.29 13.40 -10.24
CA TYR A 167 12.15 14.32 -10.21
C TYR A 167 12.40 15.60 -9.38
N LEU A 168 13.48 15.67 -8.59
CA LEU A 168 13.95 16.91 -8.00
C LEU A 168 14.83 17.74 -8.95
N GLY A 169 15.26 17.17 -10.08
CA GLY A 169 16.22 17.79 -10.99
C GLY A 169 17.69 17.52 -10.61
N GLU A 170 17.94 16.59 -9.69
CA GLU A 170 19.28 16.31 -9.13
C GLU A 170 20.02 15.19 -9.86
N LYS A 171 19.32 14.44 -10.74
CA LYS A 171 19.87 13.31 -11.50
C LYS A 171 19.55 13.43 -12.97
N ALA A 172 20.40 12.80 -13.78
CA ALA A 172 20.21 12.75 -15.23
C ALA A 172 19.14 11.73 -15.63
N GLY A 173 18.40 12.02 -16.70
CA GLY A 173 17.27 11.20 -17.16
C GLY A 173 17.63 10.01 -18.04
N ASP A 174 18.92 9.87 -18.38
CA ASP A 174 19.52 8.81 -19.19
C ASP A 174 20.28 7.77 -18.35
N THR A 175 20.18 7.87 -17.02
CA THR A 175 20.76 6.89 -16.09
C THR A 175 20.22 5.48 -16.38
N ILE A 176 21.14 4.53 -16.55
CA ILE A 176 20.84 3.11 -16.73
C ILE A 176 21.14 2.37 -15.43
N TYR A 177 20.10 1.91 -14.76
CA TYR A 177 20.17 1.13 -13.55
C TYR A 177 20.31 -0.36 -13.87
N PHE A 178 21.25 -1.04 -13.21
CA PHE A 178 21.49 -2.49 -13.37
C PHE A 178 21.68 -2.93 -14.84
N GLY A 179 22.22 -2.02 -15.68
CA GLY A 179 22.49 -2.27 -17.10
C GLY A 179 21.26 -2.35 -18.02
N ILE A 180 20.03 -2.28 -17.49
CA ILE A 180 18.81 -2.50 -18.28
C ILE A 180 17.64 -1.56 -17.94
N TYR A 181 17.56 -1.04 -16.72
CA TYR A 181 16.41 -0.23 -16.30
C TYR A 181 16.71 1.25 -16.49
N THR A 182 15.70 2.02 -16.88
CA THR A 182 15.78 3.48 -16.98
C THR A 182 14.71 4.13 -16.11
N VAL A 183 14.69 5.46 -16.02
CA VAL A 183 13.65 6.21 -15.31
C VAL A 183 12.23 5.80 -15.76
N THR A 184 12.05 5.50 -17.04
CA THR A 184 10.73 5.15 -17.62
C THR A 184 10.38 3.67 -17.51
N SER A 185 11.32 2.82 -17.06
CA SER A 185 11.03 1.42 -16.72
C SER A 185 10.21 1.29 -15.43
N ARG A 186 10.03 2.38 -14.70
CA ARG A 186 9.18 2.49 -13.51
C ARG A 186 8.12 3.56 -13.72
N THR A 187 6.92 3.30 -13.24
CA THR A 187 5.85 4.29 -13.23
C THR A 187 6.07 5.30 -12.09
N PRO A 188 5.62 6.56 -12.24
CA PRO A 188 6.26 7.66 -11.53
C PRO A 188 5.68 7.95 -10.14
N LEU A 189 4.48 7.46 -9.81
CA LEU A 189 3.70 8.01 -8.68
C LEU A 189 4.40 7.87 -7.33
N PHE A 190 5.00 6.71 -7.05
CA PHE A 190 5.74 6.51 -5.81
C PHE A 190 6.95 7.43 -5.72
N ASN A 191 7.73 7.52 -6.80
CA ASN A 191 8.94 8.34 -6.86
C ASN A 191 8.62 9.84 -6.76
N LEU A 192 7.53 10.29 -7.38
CA LEU A 192 7.03 11.67 -7.27
C LEU A 192 6.54 12.00 -5.86
N PHE A 193 5.77 11.09 -5.25
CA PHE A 193 5.34 11.23 -3.86
C PHE A 193 6.53 11.36 -2.91
N ILE A 194 7.58 10.56 -3.11
CA ILE A 194 8.81 10.63 -2.33
C ILE A 194 9.59 11.92 -2.63
N SER A 195 9.69 12.31 -3.90
CA SER A 195 10.37 13.52 -4.36
C SER A 195 9.83 14.76 -3.63
N TYR A 196 8.52 14.86 -3.45
CA TYR A 196 7.90 15.90 -2.63
C TYR A 196 8.51 16.00 -1.22
N TYR A 197 8.70 14.87 -0.53
CA TYR A 197 9.24 14.85 0.83
C TYR A 197 10.74 15.09 0.89
N LEU A 198 11.49 14.59 -0.09
CA LEU A 198 12.91 14.90 -0.23
C LEU A 198 13.12 16.40 -0.45
N GLY A 199 12.29 17.03 -1.29
CA GLY A 199 12.34 18.48 -1.49
C GLY A 199 11.89 19.30 -0.27
N LEU A 200 10.95 18.76 0.53
CA LEU A 200 10.40 19.46 1.69
C LEU A 200 11.28 19.37 2.94
N PHE A 201 11.84 18.20 3.23
CA PHE A 201 12.55 17.91 4.47
C PHE A 201 14.06 17.65 4.29
N GLY A 202 14.54 17.59 3.06
CA GLY A 202 15.94 17.37 2.72
C GLY A 202 16.14 16.11 1.87
N ASN A 203 17.11 16.17 0.97
CA ASN A 203 17.37 15.16 -0.04
C ASN A 203 18.17 13.94 0.48
N GLY A 204 17.95 13.54 1.74
CA GLY A 204 18.68 12.44 2.38
C GLY A 204 17.95 11.11 2.26
N PHE A 205 18.70 10.01 2.18
CA PHE A 205 18.11 8.66 2.15
C PHE A 205 17.30 8.34 3.42
N SER A 206 17.71 8.83 4.58
CA SER A 206 16.94 8.70 5.84
C SER A 206 15.53 9.31 5.78
N VAL A 207 15.35 10.43 5.06
CA VAL A 207 14.04 11.05 4.81
C VAL A 207 13.20 10.16 3.91
N TYR A 208 13.81 9.61 2.86
CA TYR A 208 13.18 8.64 1.97
C TYR A 208 12.65 7.41 2.73
N GLN A 209 13.46 6.80 3.62
CA GLN A 209 13.04 5.62 4.40
C GLN A 209 11.77 5.89 5.21
N LEU A 210 11.68 7.05 5.87
CA LEU A 210 10.54 7.39 6.73
C LEU A 210 9.30 7.77 5.91
N ALA A 211 9.48 8.52 4.82
CA ALA A 211 8.37 8.87 3.93
C ALA A 211 7.77 7.63 3.23
N ALA A 212 8.59 6.64 2.92
CA ALA A 212 8.17 5.40 2.29
C ALA A 212 7.31 4.49 3.19
N LEU A 213 7.30 4.70 4.51
CA LEU A 213 6.41 3.97 5.43
C LEU A 213 4.94 4.38 5.29
N LEU A 214 4.68 5.62 4.87
CA LEU A 214 3.34 6.23 4.93
C LEU A 214 2.27 5.45 4.15
N PRO A 215 2.53 4.98 2.90
CA PRO A 215 1.58 4.14 2.18
C PRO A 215 1.14 2.90 2.96
N GLY A 216 2.01 2.31 3.79
CA GLY A 216 1.68 1.17 4.64
C GLY A 216 0.53 1.48 5.59
N ILE A 217 0.61 2.60 6.29
CA ILE A 217 -0.44 3.05 7.22
C ILE A 217 -1.73 3.39 6.47
N PHE A 218 -1.62 4.02 5.31
CA PHE A 218 -2.78 4.41 4.50
C PHE A 218 -3.48 3.23 3.82
N LEU A 219 -2.78 2.13 3.57
CA LEU A 219 -3.44 0.89 3.16
C LEU A 219 -4.37 0.39 4.27
N LEU A 220 -3.90 0.42 5.52
CA LEU A 220 -4.66 -0.06 6.66
C LEU A 220 -5.90 0.80 6.97
N THR A 221 -5.91 2.08 6.58
CA THR A 221 -7.12 2.93 6.71
C THR A 221 -8.27 2.47 5.81
N THR A 222 -8.02 1.62 4.81
CA THR A 222 -9.07 1.08 3.91
C THR A 222 -9.87 -0.08 4.51
N ILE A 223 -9.35 -0.76 5.53
CA ILE A 223 -9.98 -1.93 6.18
C ILE A 223 -11.45 -1.68 6.59
N PRO A 224 -11.81 -0.55 7.22
CA PRO A 224 -13.18 -0.27 7.61
C PRO A 224 -14.18 -0.29 6.45
N LEU A 225 -13.76 -0.07 5.20
CA LEU A 225 -14.64 -0.12 4.04
C LEU A 225 -15.22 -1.53 3.80
N PHE A 226 -14.47 -2.55 4.20
CA PHE A 226 -14.75 -3.96 3.94
C PHE A 226 -15.22 -4.72 5.18
N LEU A 227 -14.76 -4.32 6.36
CA LEU A 227 -15.09 -4.97 7.62
C LEU A 227 -16.03 -4.12 8.49
N ARG A 228 -16.85 -4.81 9.30
CA ARG A 228 -17.64 -4.16 10.35
C ARG A 228 -16.73 -3.61 11.44
N SER A 229 -17.17 -2.53 12.09
CA SER A 229 -16.40 -1.80 13.10
C SER A 229 -15.69 -2.68 14.14
N ARG A 230 -16.36 -3.74 14.61
CA ARG A 230 -15.86 -4.67 15.65
C ARG A 230 -14.66 -5.52 15.18
N LYS A 231 -14.51 -5.75 13.87
CA LYS A 231 -13.48 -6.65 13.29
C LYS A 231 -12.25 -5.90 12.80
N VAL A 232 -12.35 -4.58 12.66
CA VAL A 232 -11.26 -3.73 12.12
C VAL A 232 -10.00 -3.84 12.99
N ILE A 233 -10.11 -3.75 14.32
CA ILE A 233 -8.94 -3.84 15.19
C ILE A 233 -8.27 -5.20 15.07
N LEU A 234 -9.03 -6.30 14.98
CA LEU A 234 -8.47 -7.62 14.80
C LEU A 234 -7.68 -7.72 13.48
N ALA A 235 -8.23 -7.22 12.37
CA ALA A 235 -7.50 -7.16 11.09
C ALA A 235 -6.23 -6.31 11.18
N LEU A 236 -6.30 -5.15 11.86
CA LEU A 236 -5.13 -4.29 12.07
C LEU A 236 -4.03 -4.99 12.86
N ILE A 237 -4.38 -5.73 13.92
CA ILE A 237 -3.40 -6.50 14.70
C ILE A 237 -2.83 -7.65 13.88
N LEU A 238 -3.66 -8.39 13.15
CA LEU A 238 -3.18 -9.47 12.28
C LEU A 238 -2.19 -8.96 11.24
N LEU A 239 -2.47 -7.82 10.60
CA LEU A 239 -1.58 -7.20 9.62
C LEU A 239 -0.32 -6.61 10.29
N ALA A 240 -0.45 -5.96 11.44
CA ALA A 240 0.69 -5.41 12.17
C ALA A 240 1.64 -6.48 12.71
N LEU A 241 1.12 -7.67 13.04
CA LEU A 241 1.88 -8.84 13.49
C LEU A 241 2.01 -9.89 12.38
N ASN A 242 2.08 -9.45 11.12
CA ASN A 242 2.33 -10.34 9.99
C ASN A 242 3.70 -10.02 9.37
N PRO A 243 4.56 -11.03 9.14
CA PRO A 243 5.93 -10.82 8.68
C PRO A 243 5.95 -10.23 7.26
N TYR A 244 5.12 -10.73 6.35
CA TYR A 244 4.97 -10.19 5.00
C TYR A 244 4.60 -8.71 5.01
N MET A 245 3.57 -8.32 5.76
CA MET A 245 3.10 -6.94 5.76
C MET A 245 4.18 -5.98 6.29
N ASN A 246 4.88 -6.35 7.36
CA ASN A 246 5.99 -5.54 7.88
C ASN A 246 7.11 -5.42 6.85
N HIS A 247 7.54 -6.53 6.25
CA HIS A 247 8.54 -6.54 5.19
C HIS A 247 8.15 -5.61 4.04
N MET A 248 6.93 -5.75 3.52
CA MET A 248 6.44 -4.95 2.40
C MET A 248 6.33 -3.46 2.69
N ILE A 249 6.12 -3.05 3.95
CA ILE A 249 6.07 -1.61 4.34
C ILE A 249 7.47 -1.07 4.59
N ILE A 250 8.35 -1.87 5.21
CA ILE A 250 9.71 -1.47 5.54
C ILE A 250 10.54 -1.28 4.27
N PHE A 251 10.39 -2.15 3.27
CA PHE A 251 11.09 -1.98 2.00
C PHE A 251 10.45 -0.82 1.21
N PRO A 252 11.24 0.21 0.84
CA PRO A 252 10.68 1.42 0.25
C PRO A 252 10.47 1.22 -1.26
N TRP A 253 9.29 0.73 -1.63
CA TRP A 253 8.97 0.38 -3.02
C TRP A 253 7.49 0.66 -3.37
N PRO A 254 7.12 0.70 -4.66
CA PRO A 254 5.81 1.22 -5.09
C PRO A 254 4.62 0.29 -4.79
N LYS A 255 4.87 -0.96 -4.40
CA LYS A 255 3.85 -2.02 -4.37
C LYS A 255 2.73 -1.76 -3.37
N ILE A 256 3.07 -1.27 -2.17
CA ILE A 256 2.07 -0.91 -1.15
C ILE A 256 1.22 0.26 -1.62
N LEU A 257 1.84 1.32 -2.13
CA LEU A 257 1.12 2.49 -2.65
C LEU A 257 0.15 2.09 -3.78
N THR A 258 0.61 1.24 -4.70
CA THR A 258 -0.22 0.68 -5.77
C THR A 258 -1.41 -0.11 -5.23
N SER A 259 -1.18 -0.89 -4.17
CA SER A 259 -2.23 -1.71 -3.54
C SER A 259 -3.37 -0.89 -2.95
N ILE A 260 -3.07 0.28 -2.37
CA ILE A 260 -4.10 1.22 -1.87
C ILE A 260 -5.10 1.54 -2.98
N TYR A 261 -4.58 1.90 -4.15
CA TYR A 261 -5.40 2.33 -5.27
C TYR A 261 -6.11 1.18 -5.98
N ILE A 262 -5.52 -0.03 -6.01
CA ILE A 262 -6.23 -1.24 -6.46
C ILE A 262 -7.43 -1.52 -5.55
N ILE A 263 -7.24 -1.46 -4.24
CA ILE A 263 -8.30 -1.68 -3.26
C ILE A 263 -9.39 -0.60 -3.34
N ALA A 264 -9.01 0.66 -3.56
CA ALA A 264 -9.96 1.74 -3.84
C ALA A 264 -10.75 1.51 -5.13
N GLY A 265 -10.08 1.12 -6.22
CA GLY A 265 -10.72 0.78 -7.49
C GLY A 265 -11.72 -0.38 -7.34
N ILE A 266 -11.31 -1.44 -6.64
CA ILE A 266 -12.18 -2.58 -6.30
C ILE A 266 -13.39 -2.12 -5.47
N TYR A 267 -13.19 -1.30 -4.45
CA TYR A 267 -14.28 -0.79 -3.62
C TYR A 267 -15.35 -0.04 -4.45
N PHE A 268 -14.92 0.88 -5.31
CA PHE A 268 -15.84 1.62 -6.17
C PHE A 268 -16.46 0.73 -7.25
N TYR A 269 -15.71 -0.23 -7.79
CA TYR A 269 -16.26 -1.22 -8.72
C TYR A 269 -17.38 -2.04 -8.08
N LEU A 270 -17.25 -2.45 -6.82
CA LEU A 270 -18.32 -3.15 -6.09
C LEU A 270 -19.59 -2.30 -5.93
N LYS A 271 -19.46 -0.97 -5.89
CA LYS A 271 -20.63 -0.06 -5.93
C LYS A 271 -21.27 -0.06 -7.31
N ILE A 272 -20.47 0.12 -8.37
CA ILE A 272 -20.93 0.08 -9.77
C ILE A 272 -21.65 -1.24 -10.06
N ARG A 273 -21.09 -2.36 -9.59
CA ARG A 273 -21.59 -3.72 -9.80
C ARG A 273 -22.98 -3.96 -9.22
N LYS A 274 -23.37 -3.23 -8.17
CA LYS A 274 -24.71 -3.35 -7.53
C LYS A 274 -25.77 -2.53 -8.24
N GLU A 275 -25.37 -1.59 -9.10
CA GLU A 275 -26.28 -0.67 -9.77
C GLU A 275 -26.60 -1.15 -11.18
N VAL A 276 -27.88 -1.17 -11.54
CA VAL A 276 -28.30 -1.25 -12.94
C VAL A 276 -27.94 0.09 -13.60
N ALA A 277 -27.15 0.05 -14.68
CA ALA A 277 -26.63 1.25 -15.32
C ALA A 277 -27.72 2.03 -16.08
N SER A 278 -28.50 2.84 -15.37
CA SER A 278 -29.51 3.73 -15.95
C SER A 278 -28.89 5.00 -16.57
N THR A 279 -27.83 5.54 -15.96
CA THR A 279 -27.09 6.72 -16.44
C THR A 279 -25.66 6.35 -16.86
N TRP A 280 -25.02 7.19 -17.70
CA TRP A 280 -23.61 7.04 -18.09
C TRP A 280 -22.64 7.52 -17.00
N LEU A 281 -22.92 8.69 -16.41
CA LEU A 281 -22.07 9.28 -15.38
C LEU A 281 -22.54 8.86 -13.98
N ASN A 282 -21.63 8.28 -13.20
CA ASN A 282 -21.76 8.06 -11.77
C ASN A 282 -20.40 8.35 -11.12
N HIS A 283 -20.40 9.04 -9.99
CA HIS A 283 -19.20 9.32 -9.18
C HIS A 283 -18.38 8.05 -8.88
N SER A 284 -19.02 6.91 -8.57
CA SER A 284 -18.34 5.63 -8.34
C SER A 284 -17.56 5.17 -9.58
N ARG A 285 -18.07 5.40 -10.80
CA ARG A 285 -17.35 5.07 -12.04
C ARG A 285 -16.12 5.95 -12.23
N LEU A 286 -16.26 7.24 -11.96
CA LEU A 286 -15.15 8.18 -12.01
C LEU A 286 -14.06 7.81 -10.99
N TYR A 287 -14.42 7.58 -9.73
CA TYR A 287 -13.46 7.24 -8.69
C TYR A 287 -12.82 5.86 -8.88
N CYS A 288 -13.56 4.90 -9.43
CA CYS A 288 -13.00 3.62 -9.87
C CYS A 288 -11.88 3.84 -10.89
N GLY A 289 -12.16 4.60 -11.96
CA GLY A 289 -11.18 4.91 -12.99
C GLY A 289 -9.97 5.67 -12.48
N ILE A 290 -10.19 6.75 -11.71
CA ILE A 290 -9.08 7.52 -11.12
C ILE A 290 -8.21 6.63 -10.25
N SER A 291 -8.81 5.78 -9.41
CA SER A 291 -8.05 4.86 -8.56
C SER A 291 -7.26 3.86 -9.39
N LEU A 292 -7.84 3.25 -10.42
CA LEU A 292 -7.11 2.30 -11.28
C LEU A 292 -5.99 2.98 -12.08
N GLY A 293 -6.19 4.23 -12.54
CA GLY A 293 -5.15 5.03 -13.18
C GLY A 293 -3.99 5.35 -12.23
N LEU A 294 -4.30 5.75 -10.99
CA LEU A 294 -3.29 5.97 -9.95
C LEU A 294 -2.56 4.68 -9.57
N ALA A 295 -3.27 3.55 -9.54
CA ALA A 295 -2.66 2.24 -9.33
C ALA A 295 -1.65 1.92 -10.44
N MET A 296 -2.00 2.16 -11.70
CA MET A 296 -1.10 1.97 -12.84
C MET A 296 0.07 2.94 -12.85
N LEU A 297 -0.11 4.20 -12.41
CA LEU A 297 1.02 5.11 -12.17
C LEU A 297 1.90 4.70 -10.98
N GLY A 298 1.35 3.91 -10.05
CA GLY A 298 2.08 3.30 -8.94
C GLY A 298 2.96 2.15 -9.45
N HIS A 299 2.35 1.17 -10.12
CA HIS A 299 3.06 0.03 -10.70
C HIS A 299 2.28 -0.60 -11.87
N PRO A 300 2.94 -1.02 -12.97
CA PRO A 300 2.26 -1.60 -14.14
C PRO A 300 1.44 -2.87 -13.85
N SER A 301 1.83 -3.67 -12.85
CA SER A 301 1.09 -4.89 -12.48
C SER A 301 -0.35 -4.63 -12.03
N ALA A 302 -0.71 -3.39 -11.70
CA ALA A 302 -2.10 -2.99 -11.47
C ALA A 302 -3.03 -3.32 -12.64
N LEU A 303 -2.50 -3.41 -13.87
CA LEU A 303 -3.25 -3.79 -15.06
C LEU A 303 -3.96 -5.14 -14.90
N ILE A 304 -3.38 -6.09 -14.15
CA ILE A 304 -4.00 -7.40 -13.86
C ILE A 304 -5.38 -7.21 -13.19
N TYR A 305 -5.48 -6.25 -12.27
CA TYR A 305 -6.72 -5.99 -11.53
C TYR A 305 -7.74 -5.21 -12.38
N VAL A 306 -7.28 -4.39 -13.32
CA VAL A 306 -8.14 -3.78 -14.35
C VAL A 306 -8.75 -4.87 -15.22
N VAL A 307 -7.95 -5.84 -15.66
CA VAL A 307 -8.43 -7.01 -16.44
C VAL A 307 -9.42 -7.83 -15.60
N ALA A 308 -9.15 -8.09 -14.32
CA ALA A 308 -10.07 -8.81 -13.43
C ALA A 308 -11.44 -8.13 -13.34
N ILE A 309 -11.46 -6.79 -13.21
CA ILE A 309 -12.68 -5.99 -13.19
C ILE A 309 -13.43 -6.08 -14.53
N ALA A 310 -12.71 -5.96 -15.66
CA ALA A 310 -13.32 -6.07 -16.99
C ALA A 310 -13.93 -7.46 -17.22
N VAL A 311 -13.23 -8.53 -16.82
CA VAL A 311 -13.71 -9.92 -16.95
C VAL A 311 -14.95 -10.16 -16.10
N ASP A 312 -14.99 -9.73 -14.83
CA ASP A 312 -16.21 -9.83 -14.01
C ASP A 312 -17.36 -9.03 -14.63
N ASN A 313 -17.09 -7.84 -15.17
CA ASN A 313 -18.11 -7.01 -15.79
C ASN A 313 -18.73 -7.66 -17.03
N LEU A 314 -17.88 -8.20 -17.92
CA LEU A 314 -18.27 -8.94 -19.10
C LEU A 314 -19.08 -10.18 -18.73
N TRP A 315 -18.64 -10.93 -17.71
CA TRP A 315 -19.31 -12.14 -17.26
C TRP A 315 -20.72 -11.85 -16.73
N LEU A 316 -20.86 -10.84 -15.87
CA LEU A 316 -22.15 -10.48 -15.26
C LEU A 316 -23.14 -9.90 -16.27
N ASN A 317 -22.66 -9.11 -17.23
CA ASN A 317 -23.50 -8.39 -18.19
C ASN A 317 -23.46 -8.99 -19.60
N ARG A 318 -23.08 -10.27 -19.75
CA ARG A 318 -22.92 -10.94 -21.06
C ARG A 318 -24.14 -10.89 -21.98
N GLY A 319 -25.35 -10.75 -21.43
CA GLY A 319 -26.59 -10.57 -22.19
C GLY A 319 -26.99 -9.11 -22.44
N HIS A 320 -26.23 -8.14 -21.92
CA HIS A 320 -26.56 -6.72 -21.90
C HIS A 320 -25.33 -5.86 -22.28
N PHE A 321 -24.94 -5.90 -23.55
CA PHE A 321 -23.75 -5.21 -24.06
C PHE A 321 -23.69 -3.71 -23.73
N LEU A 322 -24.82 -3.01 -23.77
CA LEU A 322 -24.88 -1.59 -23.38
C LEU A 322 -24.49 -1.35 -21.92
N ASN A 323 -24.81 -2.27 -21.01
CA ASN A 323 -24.41 -2.15 -19.61
C ASN A 323 -22.91 -2.36 -19.43
N ILE A 324 -22.30 -3.28 -20.20
CA ILE A 324 -20.84 -3.48 -20.23
C ILE A 324 -20.16 -2.16 -20.59
N ILE A 325 -20.57 -1.56 -21.72
CA ILE A 325 -20.00 -0.29 -22.19
C ILE A 325 -20.19 0.79 -21.12
N ARG A 326 -21.42 0.99 -20.63
CA ARG A 326 -21.71 2.03 -19.63
C ARG A 326 -20.89 1.87 -18.34
N GLN A 327 -20.63 0.64 -17.92
CA GLN A 327 -19.90 0.37 -16.68
C GLN A 327 -18.37 0.46 -16.87
N LEU A 328 -17.83 0.26 -18.08
CA LEU A 328 -16.39 0.28 -18.34
C LEU A 328 -15.86 1.56 -18.99
N THR A 329 -16.65 2.27 -19.81
CA THR A 329 -16.16 3.45 -20.54
C THR A 329 -15.66 4.55 -19.59
N ILE A 330 -16.47 4.97 -18.61
CA ILE A 330 -16.05 6.04 -17.69
C ILE A 330 -14.84 5.63 -16.85
N PRO A 331 -14.79 4.44 -16.20
CA PRO A 331 -13.60 4.04 -15.47
C PRO A 331 -12.35 3.97 -16.34
N LEU A 332 -12.41 3.39 -17.54
CA LEU A 332 -11.24 3.26 -18.41
C LEU A 332 -10.77 4.63 -18.95
N SER A 333 -11.69 5.50 -19.36
CA SER A 333 -11.36 6.86 -19.82
C SER A 333 -10.73 7.68 -18.70
N SER A 334 -11.26 7.60 -17.48
CA SER A 334 -10.69 8.32 -16.33
C SER A 334 -9.33 7.76 -15.91
N ALA A 335 -9.14 6.44 -15.97
CA ALA A 335 -7.84 5.82 -15.73
C ALA A 335 -6.80 6.31 -16.74
N PHE A 336 -7.17 6.34 -18.03
CA PHE A 336 -6.32 6.86 -19.09
C PHE A 336 -6.00 8.35 -18.91
N ALA A 337 -6.99 9.16 -18.53
CA ALA A 337 -6.78 10.59 -18.26
C ALA A 337 -5.78 10.84 -17.13
N VAL A 338 -5.75 9.99 -16.10
CA VAL A 338 -4.75 10.04 -15.03
C VAL A 338 -3.36 9.68 -15.53
N LEU A 339 -3.23 8.69 -16.42
CA LEU A 339 -1.95 8.26 -16.99
C LEU A 339 -1.37 9.28 -17.99
N LEU A 340 -2.25 10.03 -18.66
CA LEU A 340 -1.92 10.86 -19.81
C LEU A 340 -0.76 11.85 -19.57
N PRO A 341 -0.68 12.60 -18.45
CA PRO A 341 0.42 13.54 -18.25
C PRO A 341 1.81 12.88 -18.27
N TRP A 342 1.95 11.71 -17.64
CA TRP A 342 3.21 10.97 -17.63
C TRP A 342 3.53 10.38 -19.01
N LEU A 343 2.52 9.84 -19.71
CA LEU A 343 2.69 9.34 -21.07
C LEU A 343 3.14 10.45 -22.03
N LEU A 344 2.48 11.61 -21.98
CA LEU A 344 2.82 12.74 -22.84
C LEU A 344 4.24 13.26 -22.55
N TRP A 345 4.61 13.38 -21.27
CA TRP A 345 5.96 13.77 -20.88
C TRP A 345 7.01 12.75 -21.36
N GLY A 346 6.78 11.46 -21.12
CA GLY A 346 7.71 10.40 -21.49
C GLY A 346 7.90 10.29 -23.01
N ILE A 347 6.80 10.34 -23.77
CA ILE A 347 6.84 10.34 -25.23
C ILE A 347 7.54 11.59 -25.76
N ASN A 348 7.29 12.76 -25.18
CA ASN A 348 7.96 14.00 -25.58
C ASN A 348 9.47 13.94 -25.31
N ARG A 349 9.88 13.34 -24.19
CA ARG A 349 11.30 13.29 -23.78
C ARG A 349 12.11 12.22 -24.50
N TYR A 350 11.56 11.02 -24.66
CA TYR A 350 12.30 9.85 -25.15
C TYR A 350 11.86 9.40 -26.55
N GLY A 351 10.73 9.91 -27.05
CA GLY A 351 10.07 9.38 -28.25
C GLY A 351 9.19 8.18 -27.94
N ILE A 352 8.20 7.94 -28.80
CA ILE A 352 7.16 6.91 -28.58
C ILE A 352 7.75 5.48 -28.50
N THR A 353 8.65 5.13 -29.42
CA THR A 353 9.21 3.78 -29.51
C THR A 353 10.06 3.45 -28.30
N GLU A 354 10.97 4.35 -27.93
CA GLU A 354 11.90 4.16 -26.81
C GLU A 354 11.18 4.16 -25.46
N PHE A 355 10.20 5.06 -25.28
CA PHE A 355 9.39 5.10 -24.06
C PHE A 355 8.65 3.78 -23.80
N PHE A 356 7.97 3.23 -24.82
CA PHE A 356 7.26 1.96 -24.67
C PHE A 356 8.21 0.77 -24.58
N HIS A 357 9.36 0.80 -25.26
CA HIS A 357 10.39 -0.22 -25.12
C HIS A 357 10.90 -0.30 -23.66
N ASN A 358 11.30 0.85 -23.10
CA ASN A 358 11.79 0.95 -21.73
C ASN A 358 10.73 0.59 -20.70
N SER A 359 9.47 1.00 -20.91
CA SER A 359 8.36 0.64 -20.03
C SER A 359 8.06 -0.87 -20.03
N ALA A 360 8.33 -1.56 -21.14
CA ALA A 360 8.07 -2.99 -21.30
C ALA A 360 9.29 -3.89 -21.05
N ILE A 361 10.46 -3.31 -20.73
CA ILE A 361 11.74 -4.03 -20.65
C ILE A 361 11.72 -5.17 -19.60
N THR A 362 10.89 -5.02 -18.57
CA THR A 362 10.65 -6.00 -17.50
C THR A 362 10.01 -7.30 -17.98
N THR A 363 9.37 -7.31 -19.16
CA THR A 363 8.71 -8.50 -19.67
C THR A 363 9.70 -9.52 -20.25
N GLY A 364 10.94 -9.14 -20.57
CA GLY A 364 11.95 -10.04 -21.14
C GLY A 364 11.65 -10.52 -22.57
N LYS A 365 12.60 -11.25 -23.17
CA LYS A 365 12.54 -11.72 -24.58
C LYS A 365 12.06 -13.18 -24.75
N ALA A 366 11.49 -13.77 -23.70
CA ALA A 366 11.06 -15.17 -23.72
C ALA A 366 9.91 -15.41 -24.72
N SER A 367 9.94 -16.56 -25.39
CA SER A 367 8.84 -17.00 -26.26
C SER A 367 7.57 -17.30 -25.45
N ILE A 368 6.42 -17.34 -26.10
CA ILE A 368 5.12 -17.64 -25.43
C ILE A 368 5.16 -19.00 -24.73
N ALA A 369 5.74 -20.02 -25.36
CA ALA A 369 5.87 -21.36 -24.77
C ALA A 369 6.69 -21.34 -23.47
N VAL A 370 7.82 -20.63 -23.48
CA VAL A 370 8.66 -20.45 -22.28
C VAL A 370 7.88 -19.71 -21.19
N ARG A 371 7.17 -18.62 -21.53
CA ARG A 371 6.34 -17.90 -20.56
C ARG A 371 5.27 -18.78 -19.93
N ILE A 372 4.61 -19.66 -20.69
CA ILE A 372 3.60 -20.57 -20.13
C ILE A 372 4.25 -21.52 -19.13
N VAL A 373 5.39 -22.11 -19.48
CA VAL A 373 6.13 -23.01 -18.56
C VAL A 373 6.57 -22.27 -17.31
N ASP A 374 7.13 -21.07 -17.45
CA ASP A 374 7.54 -20.23 -16.33
C ASP A 374 6.36 -19.83 -15.45
N THR A 375 5.21 -19.50 -16.06
CA THR A 375 3.96 -19.19 -15.34
C THR A 375 3.52 -20.36 -14.47
N VAL A 376 3.55 -21.60 -15.00
CA VAL A 376 3.18 -22.80 -14.24
C VAL A 376 4.17 -23.05 -13.11
N LYS A 377 5.47 -22.91 -13.36
CA LYS A 377 6.51 -23.03 -12.31
C LYS A 377 6.31 -21.98 -11.22
N ASN A 378 6.09 -20.73 -11.59
CA ASN A 378 5.83 -19.63 -10.66
C ASN A 378 4.58 -19.90 -9.84
N ALA A 379 3.50 -20.41 -10.44
CA ALA A 379 2.31 -20.81 -9.71
C ALA A 379 2.60 -21.89 -8.65
N LEU A 380 3.40 -22.90 -9.01
CA LEU A 380 3.83 -23.94 -8.05
C LEU A 380 4.70 -23.35 -6.94
N TYR A 381 5.74 -22.59 -7.27
CA TYR A 381 6.65 -21.97 -6.30
C TYR A 381 5.97 -20.93 -5.39
N THR A 382 4.85 -20.35 -5.84
CA THR A 382 4.06 -19.44 -5.01
C THR A 382 3.19 -20.19 -3.99
N LEU A 383 2.90 -21.47 -4.22
CA LEU A 383 2.08 -22.29 -3.32
C LEU A 383 2.92 -23.24 -2.46
N GLU A 384 4.05 -23.70 -2.98
CA GLU A 384 4.97 -24.65 -2.35
C GLU A 384 6.28 -23.95 -1.98
N PRO A 385 6.80 -24.14 -0.76
CA PRO A 385 8.08 -23.56 -0.34
C PRO A 385 9.28 -24.32 -0.94
N HIS A 386 9.39 -24.29 -2.28
CA HIS A 386 10.32 -25.13 -3.04
C HIS A 386 11.79 -24.94 -2.61
N ARG A 387 12.25 -23.70 -2.45
CA ARG A 387 13.61 -23.43 -1.96
C ARG A 387 13.88 -24.01 -0.58
N LEU A 388 12.95 -23.83 0.35
CA LEU A 388 13.10 -24.35 1.70
C LEU A 388 13.17 -25.89 1.69
N LEU A 389 12.31 -26.55 0.90
CA LEU A 389 12.37 -28.00 0.74
C LEU A 389 13.70 -28.45 0.12
N ASN A 390 14.19 -27.74 -0.89
CA ASN A 390 15.45 -28.06 -1.55
C ASN A 390 16.67 -27.90 -0.62
N GLU A 391 16.68 -26.88 0.25
CA GLU A 391 17.71 -26.70 1.28
C GLU A 391 17.70 -27.82 2.33
N PHE A 392 16.52 -28.34 2.69
CA PHE A 392 16.44 -29.46 3.64
C PHE A 392 16.79 -30.82 3.03
N LEU A 393 16.52 -31.02 1.74
CA LEU A 393 16.76 -32.29 1.05
C LEU A 393 18.22 -32.42 0.59
N ASN A 394 18.87 -31.32 0.22
CA ASN A 394 20.28 -31.32 -0.20
C ASN A 394 21.17 -30.88 0.98
N ILE A 395 21.57 -31.84 1.82
CA ILE A 395 22.44 -31.59 2.97
C ILE A 395 23.86 -31.30 2.49
N ASP A 396 24.14 -30.03 2.19
CA ASP A 396 25.50 -29.50 1.99
C ASP A 396 25.92 -28.71 3.25
N PRO A 397 26.79 -29.28 4.11
CA PRO A 397 27.15 -28.69 5.39
C PRO A 397 27.68 -27.25 5.32
N GLU A 398 28.34 -26.86 4.23
CA GLU A 398 28.89 -25.50 4.05
C GLU A 398 27.83 -24.48 3.60
N ARG A 399 26.75 -24.95 2.97
CA ARG A 399 25.66 -24.12 2.41
C ARG A 399 24.46 -23.93 3.35
N THR A 400 24.30 -24.85 4.30
CA THR A 400 23.04 -25.11 5.03
C THR A 400 22.48 -23.98 5.90
N ARG A 401 23.28 -23.19 6.64
CA ARG A 401 22.69 -22.27 7.65
C ARG A 401 22.09 -21.01 7.03
N ILE A 402 22.86 -20.31 6.20
CA ILE A 402 22.42 -19.04 5.59
C ILE A 402 21.39 -19.33 4.49
N GLY A 403 21.57 -20.41 3.72
CA GLY A 403 20.60 -20.86 2.71
C GLY A 403 19.24 -21.21 3.33
N ALA A 404 19.24 -21.97 4.43
CA ALA A 404 18.00 -22.31 5.13
C ALA A 404 17.30 -21.08 5.72
N TRP A 405 18.05 -20.14 6.29
CA TRP A 405 17.47 -18.91 6.82
C TRP A 405 16.90 -18.00 5.72
N ASN A 406 17.60 -17.82 4.59
CA ASN A 406 17.08 -17.06 3.46
C ASN A 406 15.81 -17.71 2.90
N SER A 407 15.81 -19.05 2.79
CA SER A 407 14.63 -19.81 2.36
C SER A 407 13.47 -19.74 3.34
N TRP A 408 13.75 -19.62 4.65
CA TRP A 408 12.73 -19.34 5.66
C TRP A 408 12.11 -17.95 5.44
N LEU A 409 12.91 -16.91 5.23
CA LEU A 409 12.38 -15.57 4.97
C LEU A 409 11.53 -15.54 3.70
N LEU A 410 12.00 -16.17 2.61
CA LEU A 410 11.25 -16.30 1.36
C LEU A 410 9.92 -17.02 1.53
N LEU A 411 9.84 -18.06 2.38
CA LEU A 411 8.57 -18.69 2.71
C LEU A 411 7.55 -17.66 3.24
N TYR A 412 7.98 -16.76 4.12
CA TYR A 412 7.08 -15.78 4.72
C TYR A 412 6.89 -14.51 3.89
N TYR A 413 7.72 -14.27 2.87
CA TYR A 413 7.64 -13.05 2.05
C TYR A 413 7.09 -13.27 0.64
N ASP A 414 7.27 -14.46 0.06
CA ASP A 414 6.95 -14.69 -1.35
C ASP A 414 6.14 -15.95 -1.65
N VAL A 415 5.98 -16.85 -0.66
CA VAL A 415 5.14 -18.06 -0.76
C VAL A 415 3.80 -17.83 -0.07
N LEU A 416 2.69 -17.95 -0.80
CA LEU A 416 1.36 -17.51 -0.37
C LEU A 416 0.90 -18.06 1.00
N PRO A 417 1.00 -19.38 1.28
CA PRO A 417 0.72 -19.89 2.63
C PRO A 417 1.55 -19.22 3.73
N GLY A 418 2.85 -18.99 3.51
CA GLY A 418 3.72 -18.37 4.50
C GLY A 418 3.51 -16.86 4.62
N THR A 419 3.19 -16.15 3.52
CA THR A 419 2.85 -14.72 3.60
C THR A 419 1.63 -14.46 4.47
N LEU A 420 0.67 -15.38 4.48
CA LEU A 420 -0.47 -15.35 5.39
C LEU A 420 -0.11 -15.73 6.82
N THR A 421 1.07 -16.29 7.07
CA THR A 421 1.42 -17.21 8.15
C THR A 421 0.78 -18.58 7.97
N LEU A 422 1.52 -19.63 8.32
CA LEU A 422 1.07 -21.02 8.23
C LEU A 422 -0.17 -21.24 9.09
N THR A 423 -0.27 -20.56 10.24
CA THR A 423 -1.47 -20.59 11.09
C THR A 423 -2.70 -20.04 10.37
N MET A 424 -2.62 -18.86 9.73
CA MET A 424 -3.79 -18.28 9.06
C MET A 424 -4.13 -19.03 7.77
N ALA A 425 -3.12 -19.49 7.02
CA ALA A 425 -3.32 -20.36 5.86
C ALA A 425 -4.02 -21.67 6.23
N GLY A 426 -3.60 -22.31 7.33
CA GLY A 426 -4.25 -23.50 7.89
C GLY A 426 -5.69 -23.22 8.29
N LEU A 427 -5.96 -22.08 8.92
CA LEU A 427 -7.33 -21.66 9.24
C LEU A 427 -8.19 -21.52 7.98
N LEU A 428 -7.68 -20.87 6.93
CA LEU A 428 -8.39 -20.73 5.65
C LEU A 428 -8.67 -22.09 5.00
N MET A 429 -7.69 -23.00 5.01
CA MET A 429 -7.84 -24.34 4.45
C MET A 429 -8.91 -25.15 5.19
N VAL A 430 -8.84 -25.24 6.51
CA VAL A 430 -9.84 -25.93 7.35
C VAL A 430 -11.23 -25.34 7.12
N THR A 431 -11.29 -24.02 6.97
CA THR A 431 -12.54 -23.30 6.74
C THR A 431 -13.11 -23.57 5.36
N ALA A 432 -12.28 -23.58 4.32
CA ALA A 432 -12.68 -23.91 2.96
C ALA A 432 -13.25 -25.34 2.91
N ILE A 433 -12.57 -26.29 3.55
CA ILE A 433 -13.02 -27.68 3.70
C ILE A 433 -14.38 -27.72 4.41
N LYS A 434 -14.52 -27.07 5.57
CA LYS A 434 -15.79 -27.02 6.30
C LYS A 434 -16.91 -26.36 5.50
N ARG A 435 -16.62 -25.33 4.71
CA ARG A 435 -17.64 -24.67 3.88
C ARG A 435 -18.10 -25.58 2.74
N TYR A 436 -17.16 -26.31 2.13
CA TYR A 436 -17.45 -27.29 1.10
C TYR A 436 -18.36 -28.42 1.63
N PHE A 437 -18.05 -28.98 2.80
CA PHE A 437 -18.82 -30.10 3.36
C PHE A 437 -20.05 -29.70 4.18
N ASN A 438 -19.97 -28.65 5.00
CA ASN A 438 -21.00 -28.31 6.01
C ASN A 438 -21.84 -27.09 5.65
N LYS A 439 -21.66 -26.51 4.44
CA LYS A 439 -22.43 -25.34 3.94
C LYS A 439 -22.54 -24.17 4.94
N ILE A 440 -21.51 -23.93 5.75
CA ILE A 440 -21.54 -22.86 6.75
C ILE A 440 -21.75 -21.51 6.04
N PRO A 441 -22.83 -20.77 6.35
CA PRO A 441 -23.09 -19.48 5.73
C PRO A 441 -22.21 -18.43 6.38
N LEU A 442 -21.10 -18.08 5.73
CA LEU A 442 -20.39 -16.84 6.05
C LEU A 442 -20.66 -15.78 4.99
N GLN A 443 -20.96 -14.59 5.50
CA GLN A 443 -21.07 -13.39 4.69
C GLN A 443 -19.67 -13.04 4.18
N SER A 444 -19.44 -13.29 2.89
CA SER A 444 -18.18 -12.95 2.23
C SER A 444 -18.04 -11.44 2.09
N ILE A 445 -16.83 -10.93 2.32
CA ILE A 445 -16.47 -9.51 2.18
C ILE A 445 -16.68 -9.04 0.73
N LEU A 446 -16.35 -9.92 -0.21
CA LEU A 446 -16.54 -9.74 -1.63
C LEU A 446 -17.60 -10.72 -2.15
N PRO A 447 -18.40 -10.35 -3.16
CA PRO A 447 -19.26 -11.31 -3.85
C PRO A 447 -18.44 -12.51 -4.34
N HIS A 448 -18.93 -13.73 -4.12
CA HIS A 448 -18.13 -14.95 -4.34
C HIS A 448 -17.55 -15.04 -5.75
N SER A 449 -18.35 -14.77 -6.79
CA SER A 449 -17.90 -14.79 -8.18
C SER A 449 -16.76 -13.78 -8.44
N PHE A 450 -16.87 -12.58 -7.87
CA PHE A 450 -15.85 -11.56 -8.04
C PHE A 450 -14.57 -11.86 -7.24
N PHE A 451 -14.71 -12.43 -6.04
CA PHE A 451 -13.57 -12.87 -5.25
C PHE A 451 -12.75 -13.93 -6.00
N VAL A 452 -13.42 -14.93 -6.59
CA VAL A 452 -12.75 -15.96 -7.40
C VAL A 452 -12.03 -15.33 -8.59
N ILE A 453 -12.66 -14.38 -9.29
CA ILE A 453 -12.03 -13.68 -10.43
C ILE A 453 -10.81 -12.88 -9.99
N ILE A 454 -10.89 -12.09 -8.91
CA ILE A 454 -9.74 -11.33 -8.40
C ILE A 454 -8.59 -12.26 -8.01
N VAL A 455 -8.89 -13.34 -7.28
CA VAL A 455 -7.87 -14.28 -6.84
C VAL A 455 -7.26 -15.00 -8.02
N MET A 456 -8.06 -15.51 -8.96
CA MET A 456 -7.56 -16.26 -10.11
C MET A 456 -6.80 -15.37 -11.09
N VAL A 457 -7.40 -14.26 -11.52
CA VAL A 457 -6.75 -13.32 -12.46
C VAL A 457 -5.54 -12.67 -11.79
N GLY A 458 -5.65 -12.29 -10.53
CA GLY A 458 -4.55 -11.73 -9.75
C GLY A 458 -3.38 -12.72 -9.59
N PHE A 459 -3.67 -13.96 -9.21
CA PHE A 459 -2.66 -15.00 -8.98
C PHE A 459 -1.97 -15.40 -10.28
N TRP A 460 -2.74 -15.79 -11.30
CA TRP A 460 -2.17 -16.16 -12.60
C TRP A 460 -1.54 -14.97 -13.31
N GLY A 461 -2.13 -13.78 -13.17
CA GLY A 461 -1.59 -12.52 -13.65
C GLY A 461 -0.22 -12.20 -13.04
N GLY A 462 -0.06 -12.38 -11.73
CA GLY A 462 1.25 -12.25 -11.10
C GLY A 462 2.26 -13.25 -11.66
N CYS A 463 1.85 -14.52 -11.80
CA CYS A 463 2.70 -15.60 -12.30
C CYS A 463 3.20 -15.37 -13.73
N ILE A 464 2.35 -14.79 -14.59
CA ILE A 464 2.69 -14.51 -16.00
C ILE A 464 3.55 -13.24 -16.17
N LEU A 465 3.43 -12.27 -15.25
CA LEU A 465 4.22 -11.05 -15.30
C LEU A 465 5.66 -11.26 -14.81
N GLN A 466 5.92 -12.28 -13.99
CA GLN A 466 7.27 -12.60 -13.55
C GLN A 466 8.13 -13.09 -14.71
N PRO A 467 9.25 -12.41 -15.04
CA PRO A 467 10.18 -12.90 -16.04
C PRO A 467 10.97 -14.11 -15.50
N GLY A 468 10.85 -15.24 -16.18
CA GLY A 468 11.52 -16.48 -15.79
C GLY A 468 10.90 -17.16 -14.55
N PRO A 469 11.41 -18.35 -14.20
CA PRO A 469 10.99 -19.05 -13.00
C PRO A 469 11.60 -18.40 -11.74
N ASN A 470 10.78 -18.07 -10.75
CA ASN A 470 11.20 -17.60 -9.43
C ASN A 470 10.92 -18.67 -8.36
N PRO A 471 11.94 -19.47 -7.97
CA PRO A 471 11.77 -20.55 -7.00
C PRO A 471 11.51 -20.08 -5.56
N GLY A 472 11.63 -18.77 -5.27
CA GLY A 472 11.24 -18.18 -3.99
C GLY A 472 9.74 -17.89 -3.86
N GLY A 473 8.98 -17.98 -4.95
CA GLY A 473 7.62 -17.47 -5.03
C GLY A 473 7.59 -16.00 -5.50
N ILE A 474 6.40 -15.43 -5.64
CA ILE A 474 6.22 -14.07 -6.20
C ILE A 474 5.13 -13.24 -5.51
N VAL A 475 4.66 -13.64 -4.32
CA VAL A 475 3.60 -12.89 -3.64
C VAL A 475 4.02 -11.44 -3.39
N GLY A 476 5.25 -11.23 -2.93
CA GLY A 476 5.83 -9.92 -2.68
C GLY A 476 6.05 -9.08 -3.92
N GLU A 477 5.87 -9.62 -5.13
CA GLU A 477 6.00 -8.87 -6.38
C GLU A 477 4.73 -8.14 -6.79
N SER A 478 3.58 -8.84 -6.75
CA SER A 478 2.35 -8.31 -7.37
C SER A 478 1.06 -8.73 -6.68
N MET A 479 1.11 -9.53 -5.61
CA MET A 479 -0.09 -10.15 -5.02
C MET A 479 -0.53 -9.52 -3.69
N THR A 480 0.07 -8.41 -3.25
CA THR A 480 -0.33 -7.68 -2.03
C THR A 480 -1.85 -7.45 -1.92
N PRO A 481 -2.59 -7.03 -2.98
CA PRO A 481 -4.05 -6.90 -2.88
C PRO A 481 -4.76 -8.22 -2.58
N ILE A 482 -4.28 -9.35 -3.12
CA ILE A 482 -4.85 -10.68 -2.86
C ILE A 482 -4.58 -11.07 -1.41
N PHE A 483 -3.34 -10.97 -0.96
CA PHE A 483 -2.95 -11.17 0.43
C PHE A 483 -3.83 -10.35 1.37
N PHE A 484 -4.01 -9.05 1.09
CA PHE A 484 -4.83 -8.15 1.89
C PHE A 484 -6.27 -8.67 2.03
N PHE A 485 -6.94 -9.03 0.92
CA PHE A 485 -8.30 -9.58 1.00
C PHE A 485 -8.35 -10.93 1.73
N LEU A 486 -7.35 -11.79 1.57
CA LEU A 486 -7.28 -13.07 2.29
C LEU A 486 -7.16 -12.85 3.81
N VAL A 487 -6.37 -11.88 4.28
CA VAL A 487 -6.31 -11.53 5.71
C VAL A 487 -7.63 -10.99 6.23
N LEU A 488 -8.36 -10.19 5.43
CA LEU A 488 -9.69 -9.75 5.84
C LEU A 488 -10.66 -10.94 5.97
N VAL A 489 -10.57 -11.91 5.06
CA VAL A 489 -11.35 -13.16 5.12
C VAL A 489 -10.96 -13.99 6.35
N VAL A 490 -9.67 -14.13 6.65
CA VAL A 490 -9.17 -14.74 7.90
C VAL A 490 -9.78 -14.04 9.11
N THR A 491 -9.81 -12.71 9.12
CA THR A 491 -10.36 -11.92 10.22
C THR A 491 -11.84 -12.23 10.47
N GLU A 492 -12.64 -12.36 9.40
CA GLU A 492 -14.05 -12.74 9.48
C GLU A 492 -14.21 -14.11 10.18
N TYR A 493 -13.43 -15.11 9.80
CA TYR A 493 -13.49 -16.44 10.41
C TYR A 493 -12.96 -16.46 11.84
N LEU A 494 -11.81 -15.83 12.06
CA LEU A 494 -11.21 -15.75 13.39
C LEU A 494 -12.16 -15.04 14.37
N SER A 495 -12.98 -14.09 13.90
CA SER A 495 -13.93 -13.37 14.74
C SER A 495 -15.04 -14.25 15.32
N VAL A 496 -15.44 -15.33 14.65
CA VAL A 496 -16.53 -16.23 15.08
C VAL A 496 -16.06 -17.45 15.88
N LEU A 497 -14.74 -17.68 15.99
CA LEU A 497 -14.21 -18.80 16.76
C LEU A 497 -14.36 -18.58 18.28
N PRO A 498 -14.47 -19.69 19.06
CA PRO A 498 -14.40 -19.62 20.52
C PRO A 498 -13.16 -18.88 20.99
N ILE A 499 -13.28 -18.14 22.09
CA ILE A 499 -12.23 -17.22 22.53
C ILE A 499 -10.88 -17.91 22.78
N ASN A 500 -10.88 -19.12 23.33
CA ASN A 500 -9.65 -19.86 23.60
C ASN A 500 -8.93 -20.24 22.30
N VAL A 501 -9.67 -20.77 21.32
CA VAL A 501 -9.12 -21.11 20.00
C VAL A 501 -8.58 -19.86 19.29
N LYS A 502 -9.34 -18.77 19.33
CA LYS A 502 -8.94 -17.47 18.76
C LYS A 502 -7.63 -16.98 19.36
N ARG A 503 -7.50 -17.01 20.69
CA ARG A 503 -6.27 -16.61 21.40
C ARG A 503 -5.09 -17.50 21.04
N SER A 504 -5.28 -18.82 20.98
CA SER A 504 -4.24 -19.76 20.56
C SER A 504 -3.75 -19.48 19.14
N LEU A 505 -4.66 -19.23 18.18
CA LEU A 505 -4.28 -18.92 16.80
C LEU A 505 -3.55 -17.56 16.69
N LEU A 506 -3.97 -16.56 17.48
CA LEU A 506 -3.26 -15.28 17.56
C LEU A 506 -1.86 -15.43 18.17
N LEU A 507 -1.72 -16.25 19.22
CA LEU A 507 -0.43 -16.57 19.83
C LEU A 507 0.50 -17.27 18.84
N LEU A 508 0.01 -18.27 18.11
CA LEU A 508 0.79 -18.98 17.09
C LEU A 508 1.23 -18.03 15.96
N SER A 509 0.30 -17.22 15.45
CA SER A 509 0.62 -16.23 14.39
C SER A 509 1.64 -15.20 14.88
N CYS A 510 1.53 -14.75 16.14
CA CYS A 510 2.51 -13.86 16.77
C CYS A 510 3.88 -14.56 16.94
N GLY A 511 3.90 -15.84 17.29
CA GLY A 511 5.13 -16.63 17.37
C GLY A 511 5.83 -16.76 16.02
N GLU A 512 5.08 -17.06 14.95
CA GLU A 512 5.59 -17.07 13.57
C GLU A 512 6.16 -15.72 13.15
N PHE A 513 5.46 -14.63 13.52
CA PHE A 513 5.92 -13.27 13.29
C PHE A 513 7.23 -12.96 14.04
N LEU A 514 7.29 -13.20 15.35
CA LEU A 514 8.48 -12.92 16.16
C LEU A 514 9.69 -13.73 15.67
N LEU A 515 9.48 -14.99 15.29
CA LEU A 515 10.52 -15.83 14.72
C LEU A 515 11.03 -15.26 13.39
N SER A 516 10.12 -15.03 12.44
CA SER A 516 10.51 -14.59 11.09
C SER A 516 11.07 -13.16 11.08
N PHE A 517 10.41 -12.24 11.78
CA PHE A 517 10.84 -10.86 11.91
C PHE A 517 12.13 -10.74 12.74
N GLY A 518 12.26 -11.49 13.83
CA GLY A 518 13.48 -11.54 14.63
C GLY A 518 14.67 -12.08 13.84
N LEU A 519 14.47 -13.15 13.07
CA LEU A 519 15.47 -13.64 12.11
C LEU A 519 15.83 -12.56 11.10
N HIS A 520 14.85 -11.89 10.49
CA HIS A 520 15.13 -10.85 9.49
C HIS A 520 15.88 -9.66 10.07
N MET A 521 15.50 -9.17 11.25
CA MET A 521 16.23 -8.11 11.93
C MET A 521 17.66 -8.53 12.28
N SER A 522 17.86 -9.80 12.64
CA SER A 522 19.21 -10.34 12.86
C SER A 522 20.02 -10.33 11.56
N PHE A 523 19.41 -10.68 10.42
CA PHE A 523 20.02 -10.58 9.09
C PHE A 523 20.42 -9.15 8.74
N MET A 524 19.50 -8.20 8.91
CA MET A 524 19.77 -6.79 8.63
C MET A 524 20.86 -6.24 9.54
N ALA A 525 20.99 -6.73 10.78
CA ALA A 525 22.00 -6.29 11.73
C ALA A 525 23.40 -6.90 11.50
N MET A 526 23.54 -7.91 10.64
CA MET A 526 24.84 -8.51 10.34
C MET A 526 25.64 -7.62 9.39
N ASP A 527 26.71 -6.99 9.89
CA ASP A 527 27.70 -6.23 9.11
C ASP A 527 28.66 -7.13 8.29
N SER A 528 28.28 -8.38 7.99
CA SER A 528 29.17 -9.37 7.40
C SER A 528 29.05 -9.42 5.87
N PRO A 529 30.15 -9.61 5.12
CA PRO A 529 30.14 -9.90 3.68
C PRO A 529 29.42 -11.21 3.31
N ILE A 530 28.95 -11.95 4.31
CA ILE A 530 28.03 -13.09 4.16
C ILE A 530 26.64 -12.64 3.65
N VAL A 531 26.33 -11.34 3.66
CA VAL A 531 25.12 -10.83 2.99
C VAL A 531 25.32 -10.93 1.48
N TRP A 532 24.63 -11.88 0.86
CA TRP A 532 24.64 -12.24 -0.57
C TRP A 532 24.28 -11.11 -1.53
N ASP A 533 24.07 -9.89 -1.03
CA ASP A 533 23.50 -8.82 -1.80
C ASP A 533 24.50 -7.68 -1.93
N SER A 534 24.70 -7.25 -3.18
CA SER A 534 25.44 -6.04 -3.51
C SER A 534 24.80 -4.77 -2.92
N ASN A 535 23.78 -4.89 -2.06
CA ASN A 535 23.11 -3.79 -1.35
C ASN A 535 24.09 -3.02 -0.47
N LEU A 536 25.02 -3.70 0.20
CA LEU A 536 26.06 -3.03 0.97
C LEU A 536 26.97 -2.20 0.05
N ASN A 537 27.34 -2.75 -1.11
CA ASN A 537 28.07 -2.02 -2.14
C ASN A 537 27.26 -0.84 -2.68
N LEU A 538 25.95 -0.98 -2.88
CA LEU A 538 25.08 0.13 -3.30
C LEU A 538 25.06 1.25 -2.26
N LYS A 539 24.99 0.91 -0.97
CA LYS A 539 25.05 1.89 0.13
C LYS A 539 26.36 2.68 0.09
N PHE A 540 27.50 2.00 0.01
CA PHE A 540 28.81 2.65 0.02
C PHE A 540 29.12 3.38 -1.30
N ASN A 541 28.86 2.77 -2.46
CA ASN A 541 29.16 3.38 -3.76
C ASN A 541 28.32 4.62 -4.07
N ASN A 542 27.20 4.80 -3.38
CA ASN A 542 26.31 5.95 -3.55
C ASN A 542 26.21 6.84 -2.30
N ASP A 543 27.12 6.66 -1.32
CA ASP A 543 27.18 7.44 -0.08
C ASP A 543 25.81 7.59 0.64
N LEU A 544 25.07 6.48 0.75
CA LEU A 544 23.71 6.49 1.28
C LEU A 544 23.73 6.45 2.82
N PHE A 545 23.29 7.56 3.44
CA PHE A 545 23.12 7.65 4.89
C PHE A 545 21.74 7.17 5.32
N PHE A 546 21.69 5.97 5.89
CA PHE A 546 20.49 5.40 6.45
C PHE A 546 20.12 6.13 7.75
N ALA A 547 18.85 6.07 8.14
CA ALA A 547 18.37 6.65 9.38
C ALA A 547 19.15 6.11 10.59
N ARG A 548 19.53 4.82 10.57
CA ARG A 548 20.39 4.19 11.59
C ARG A 548 21.77 4.84 11.73
N ASP A 549 22.36 5.28 10.61
CA ASP A 549 23.69 5.90 10.62
C ASP A 549 23.65 7.26 11.33
N LEU A 550 22.51 7.97 11.25
CA LEU A 550 22.31 9.28 11.86
C LEU A 550 21.94 9.22 13.34
N THR A 551 21.35 8.12 13.81
CA THR A 551 20.89 8.01 15.20
C THR A 551 21.98 7.54 16.15
N GLU A 552 23.00 6.84 15.65
CA GLU A 552 24.15 6.27 16.37
C GLU A 552 23.80 5.42 17.61
N THR A 553 22.52 5.18 17.89
CA THR A 553 22.02 4.62 19.15
C THR A 553 20.94 3.59 18.90
N ALA A 554 20.92 2.53 19.71
CA ALA A 554 19.96 1.45 19.57
C ALA A 554 18.61 1.70 20.28
N TRP A 555 18.44 2.81 21.00
CA TRP A 555 17.22 3.03 21.80
C TRP A 555 15.88 2.95 21.03
N PRO A 556 15.80 3.30 19.72
CA PRO A 556 14.57 3.09 18.95
C PRO A 556 14.07 1.64 18.98
N ILE A 557 14.95 0.65 19.14
CA ILE A 557 14.55 -0.76 19.25
C ILE A 557 13.62 -1.01 20.44
N PHE A 558 13.83 -0.31 21.57
CA PHE A 558 12.99 -0.46 22.75
C PHE A 558 11.59 0.13 22.50
N VAL A 559 11.51 1.26 21.78
CA VAL A 559 10.22 1.85 21.38
C VAL A 559 9.46 0.89 20.47
N GLY A 560 10.15 0.31 19.47
CA GLY A 560 9.55 -0.67 18.57
C GLY A 560 9.06 -1.91 19.31
N ALA A 561 9.88 -2.48 20.20
CA ALA A 561 9.53 -3.64 21.00
C ALA A 561 8.34 -3.39 21.93
N ILE A 562 8.34 -2.26 22.66
CA ILE A 562 7.21 -1.86 23.52
C ILE A 562 5.95 -1.68 22.68
N SER A 563 6.05 -1.06 21.50
CA SER A 563 4.92 -0.84 20.61
C SER A 563 4.34 -2.17 20.08
N PHE A 564 5.18 -3.14 19.71
CA PHE A 564 4.72 -4.50 19.39
C PHE A 564 4.04 -5.20 20.57
N LEU A 565 4.59 -5.08 21.78
CA LEU A 565 3.97 -5.64 22.98
C LEU A 565 2.59 -5.02 23.26
N ILE A 566 2.44 -3.71 23.06
CA ILE A 566 1.15 -3.02 23.18
C ILE A 566 0.16 -3.53 22.13
N LEU A 567 0.57 -3.64 20.86
CA LEU A 567 -0.28 -4.18 19.79
C LEU A 567 -0.73 -5.61 20.08
N PHE A 568 0.20 -6.45 20.54
CA PHE A 568 -0.10 -7.82 20.94
C PHE A 568 -1.05 -7.88 22.14
N ALA A 569 -0.84 -7.05 23.16
CA ALA A 569 -1.72 -6.95 24.32
C ALA A 569 -3.13 -6.49 23.91
N ILE A 570 -3.24 -5.52 23.00
CA ILE A 570 -4.53 -5.10 22.41
C ILE A 570 -5.19 -6.28 21.70
N GLY A 571 -4.46 -7.04 20.88
CA GLY A 571 -4.97 -8.24 20.21
C GLY A 571 -5.54 -9.29 21.18
N CYS A 572 -4.82 -9.58 22.25
CA CYS A 572 -5.23 -10.55 23.28
C CYS A 572 -6.40 -10.08 24.16
N LYS A 573 -6.47 -8.76 24.45
CA LYS A 573 -7.50 -8.12 25.28
C LYS A 573 -8.78 -7.79 24.52
N ASN A 574 -8.81 -7.92 23.20
CA ASN A 574 -9.98 -7.60 22.39
C ASN A 574 -10.82 -8.84 22.03
N PRO A 575 -11.40 -9.61 23.00
CA PRO A 575 -12.42 -10.55 22.64
C PRO A 575 -13.64 -9.72 22.25
N VAL A 576 -14.18 -10.01 21.07
CA VAL A 576 -15.49 -9.57 20.59
C VAL A 576 -16.59 -10.14 21.50
N ASN A 577 -16.64 -9.70 22.77
CA ASN A 577 -17.58 -10.04 23.81
C ASN A 577 -18.14 -8.75 24.42
N GLU A 578 -18.84 -7.98 23.60
CA GLU A 578 -19.94 -7.13 24.07
C GLU A 578 -21.13 -7.52 23.19
N LYS A 579 -22.17 -8.07 23.83
CA LYS A 579 -23.42 -8.48 23.18
C LYS A 579 -24.00 -7.30 22.41
#